data_AF-A0A538T893-F1
#
_entry.id   AF-A0A538T893-F1
#
_cell.length_a   1.000
_cell.length_b   1.000
_cell.length_c   1.000
_cell.angle_alpha   90.00
_cell.angle_beta   90.00
_cell.angle_gamma   90.00
#
_symmetry.space_group_name_H-M   'P 1'
#
loop_
_entity.id
_entity.type
_entity.pdbx_description
1 polymer ?
#
loop_
_entity_poly.entity_id
_entity_poly.type
_entity_poly.pdbx_seq_one_letter_code
_entity_poly.pdbx_strand_id
1 'polypeptide(L)'
;MSPGPGAGAKDGEKRPPRAPEDEALLDRLAVLIVRHRMTVPAIFFLESVKPLSFLGSQALHFFEPMVRAFFNVQDYERFALLMERRENLEALLVRIEARDDEARAREAEQRERDRAERRARKRGKERP
;
A
#
# COMPACT_ATOMS: atom_id res chain seq x y z
N MET A 1 18.63 48.12 9.61
CA MET A 1 17.56 47.26 9.06
C MET A 1 18.24 46.14 8.30
N SER A 2 18.28 44.93 8.88
CA SER A 2 18.80 43.75 8.20
C SER A 2 17.67 43.10 7.40
N PRO A 3 17.86 42.72 6.13
CA PRO A 3 16.85 41.98 5.39
C PRO A 3 16.75 40.56 5.96
N GLY A 4 15.53 40.14 6.31
CA GLY A 4 15.27 38.77 6.73
C GLY A 4 15.47 37.79 5.56
N PRO A 5 16.01 36.59 5.80
CA PRO A 5 16.06 35.57 4.77
C PRO A 5 14.63 35.07 4.53
N GLY A 6 14.03 35.52 3.44
CA GLY A 6 12.86 34.86 2.87
C GLY A 6 13.24 33.43 2.55
N ALA A 7 12.77 32.51 3.41
CA ALA A 7 12.90 31.08 3.20
C ALA A 7 11.99 30.66 2.02
N GLY A 8 12.50 30.88 0.81
CA GLY A 8 12.09 30.10 -0.34
C GLY A 8 12.60 28.68 -0.14
N ALA A 9 11.78 27.83 0.50
CA ALA A 9 12.02 26.40 0.53
C ALA A 9 11.68 25.85 -0.87
N LYS A 10 12.74 25.63 -1.65
CA LYS A 10 12.72 25.28 -3.06
C LYS A 10 12.03 23.93 -3.32
N ASP A 11 10.96 23.95 -4.12
CA ASP A 11 10.27 22.80 -4.70
C ASP A 11 11.09 22.04 -5.78
N GLY A 12 12.40 21.88 -5.60
CA GLY A 12 13.29 21.51 -6.71
C GLY A 12 14.49 20.62 -6.41
N GLU A 13 14.61 20.06 -5.21
CA GLU A 13 15.71 19.14 -4.92
C GLU A 13 15.27 17.70 -5.20
N LYS A 14 15.70 17.15 -6.35
CA LYS A 14 15.54 15.71 -6.66
C LYS A 14 16.30 14.93 -5.59
N ARG A 15 15.58 14.53 -4.55
CA ARG A 15 16.06 13.68 -3.46
C ARG A 15 16.49 12.33 -4.02
N PRO A 16 17.46 11.65 -3.36
CA PRO A 16 17.92 10.36 -3.82
C PRO A 16 16.74 9.36 -3.92
N PRO A 17 16.75 8.48 -4.93
CA PRO A 17 15.75 7.43 -5.06
C PRO A 17 15.73 6.55 -3.81
N ARG A 18 14.58 5.94 -3.53
CA ARG A 18 14.43 4.94 -2.45
C ARG A 18 15.44 3.81 -2.64
N ALA A 19 15.95 3.28 -1.53
CA ALA A 19 16.83 2.12 -1.60
C ALA A 19 16.05 0.89 -2.10
N PRO A 20 16.70 -0.07 -2.77
CA PRO A 20 16.02 -1.26 -3.28
C PRO A 20 15.23 -2.02 -2.22
N GLU A 21 15.72 -2.06 -0.98
CA GLU A 21 15.01 -2.77 0.09
C GLU A 21 13.82 -1.98 0.63
N ASP A 22 13.80 -0.64 0.48
CA ASP A 22 12.60 0.17 0.77
C ASP A 22 11.50 -0.13 -0.24
N GLU A 23 11.86 -0.20 -1.52
CA GLU A 23 10.93 -0.55 -2.60
C GLU A 23 10.36 -1.95 -2.39
N ALA A 24 11.21 -2.92 -2.02
CA ALA A 24 10.79 -4.27 -1.69
C ALA A 24 9.86 -4.30 -0.46
N LEU A 25 10.15 -3.50 0.57
CA LEU A 25 9.32 -3.41 1.76
C LEU A 25 7.93 -2.85 1.45
N LEU A 26 7.85 -1.78 0.65
CA LEU A 26 6.57 -1.20 0.20
C LEU A 26 5.74 -2.20 -0.63
N ASP A 27 6.38 -2.97 -1.51
CA ASP A 27 5.68 -3.98 -2.30
C ASP A 27 5.17 -5.14 -1.43
N ARG A 28 5.99 -5.63 -0.49
CA ARG A 28 5.57 -6.65 0.49
C ARG A 28 4.36 -6.19 1.31
N LEU A 29 4.38 -4.93 1.77
CA LEU A 29 3.26 -4.31 2.50
C LEU A 29 1.98 -4.29 1.66
N ALA A 30 2.05 -3.83 0.41
CA ALA A 30 0.89 -3.80 -0.48
C ALA A 30 0.30 -5.20 -0.71
N VAL A 31 1.17 -6.21 -0.94
CA VAL A 31 0.74 -7.61 -1.09
C VAL A 31 0.04 -8.12 0.16
N LEU A 32 0.57 -7.85 1.36
CA LEU A 32 -0.06 -8.27 2.62
C LEU A 32 -1.44 -7.63 2.78
N ILE A 33 -1.56 -6.32 2.54
CA ILE A 33 -2.83 -5.58 2.66
C ILE A 33 -3.90 -6.19 1.74
N VAL A 34 -3.57 -6.40 0.46
CA VAL A 34 -4.51 -6.95 -0.52
C VAL A 34 -4.86 -8.41 -0.19
N ARG A 35 -3.87 -9.23 0.17
CA ARG A 35 -4.08 -10.64 0.55
C ARG A 35 -5.03 -10.78 1.73
N HIS A 36 -5.00 -9.84 2.67
CA HIS A 36 -5.88 -9.83 3.84
C HIS A 36 -7.18 -9.04 3.62
N ARG A 37 -7.46 -8.59 2.38
CA ARG A 37 -8.67 -7.81 2.02
C ARG A 37 -8.80 -6.51 2.83
N MET A 38 -7.65 -5.92 3.18
CA MET A 38 -7.53 -4.68 3.94
C MET A 38 -7.34 -3.45 3.05
N THR A 39 -7.49 -3.56 1.73
CA THR A 39 -7.28 -2.45 0.77
C THR A 39 -8.03 -1.18 1.16
N VAL A 40 -9.36 -1.28 1.35
CA VAL A 40 -10.22 -0.13 1.68
C VAL A 40 -9.84 0.53 3.02
N PRO A 41 -9.76 -0.19 4.16
CA PRO A 41 -9.36 0.43 5.41
C PRO A 41 -7.92 0.97 5.39
N ALA A 42 -7.00 0.32 4.65
CA ALA A 42 -5.63 0.81 4.52
C ALA A 42 -5.55 2.13 3.74
N ILE A 43 -6.25 2.25 2.60
CA ILE A 43 -6.31 3.50 1.82
C ILE A 43 -6.92 4.61 2.67
N PHE A 44 -8.06 4.35 3.31
CA PHE A 44 -8.71 5.34 4.18
C PHE A 44 -7.78 5.83 5.30
N PHE A 45 -7.08 4.90 5.95
CA PHE A 45 -6.11 5.25 6.98
C PHE A 45 -4.96 6.08 6.42
N LEU A 46 -4.34 5.67 5.31
CA LEU A 46 -3.23 6.39 4.68
C LEU A 46 -3.62 7.80 4.22
N GLU A 47 -4.82 7.98 3.67
CA GLU A 47 -5.38 9.29 3.33
C GLU A 47 -5.62 10.15 4.57
N SER A 48 -6.10 9.54 5.67
CA SER A 48 -6.38 10.24 6.94
C SER A 48 -5.12 10.79 7.62
N VAL A 49 -3.95 10.20 7.34
CA VAL A 49 -2.66 10.65 7.90
C VAL A 49 -1.91 11.62 6.99
N LYS A 50 -2.35 11.83 5.73
CA LYS A 50 -1.77 12.88 4.85
C LYS A 50 -1.78 14.31 5.45
N PRO A 51 -2.79 14.78 6.21
CA PRO A 51 -2.78 16.11 6.85
C PRO A 51 -1.89 16.14 8.11
N LEU A 52 -0.62 15.77 7.96
CA LEU A 52 0.40 15.36 8.95
C LEU A 52 0.81 16.37 10.05
N SER A 53 -0.09 17.25 10.51
CA SER A 53 0.21 18.16 11.63
C SER A 53 -0.13 17.58 13.02
N PHE A 54 -0.83 16.45 13.13
CA PHE A 54 -1.39 16.03 14.44
C PHE A 54 -1.10 14.58 14.91
N LEU A 55 -0.71 13.63 14.04
CA LEU A 55 -0.75 12.19 14.40
C LEU A 55 0.56 11.41 14.22
N GLY A 56 1.65 12.04 13.77
CA GLY A 56 2.89 11.34 13.42
C GLY A 56 3.54 10.55 14.56
N SER A 57 3.48 11.03 15.81
CA SER A 57 4.12 10.36 16.95
C SER A 57 3.26 9.29 17.63
N GLN A 58 1.93 9.35 17.51
CA GLN A 58 1.01 8.42 18.22
C GLN A 58 0.47 7.30 17.32
N ALA A 59 0.43 7.52 16.00
CA ALA A 59 -0.02 6.49 15.06
C ALA A 59 0.90 5.25 15.10
N LEU A 60 2.21 5.44 15.21
CA LEU A 60 3.17 4.33 15.26
C LEU A 60 2.95 3.41 16.47
N HIS A 61 2.65 3.97 17.64
CA HIS A 61 2.34 3.21 18.86
C HIS A 61 0.98 2.50 18.78
N PHE A 62 -0.03 3.12 18.17
CA PHE A 62 -1.34 2.50 17.99
C PHE A 62 -1.28 1.24 17.12
N PHE A 63 -0.46 1.23 16.06
CA PHE A 63 -0.34 0.10 15.14
C PHE A 63 0.76 -0.90 15.50
N GLU A 64 1.58 -0.62 16.51
CA GLU A 64 2.69 -1.49 16.95
C GLU A 64 2.30 -2.98 17.14
N PRO A 65 1.16 -3.34 17.76
CA PRO A 65 0.78 -4.75 17.97
C PRO A 65 0.46 -5.48 16.66
N MET A 66 -0.18 -4.81 15.71
CA MET A 66 -0.45 -5.38 14.39
C MET A 66 0.83 -5.50 13.58
N VAL A 67 1.69 -4.48 13.61
CA VAL A 67 2.91 -4.48 12.81
C VAL A 67 3.90 -5.53 13.31
N ARG A 68 4.10 -5.70 14.63
CA ARG A 68 4.94 -6.78 15.20
C ARG A 68 4.44 -8.20 14.84
N ALA A 69 3.15 -8.37 14.57
CA ALA A 69 2.58 -9.66 14.17
C ALA A 69 2.87 -10.03 12.71
N PHE A 70 3.15 -9.04 11.86
CA PHE A 70 3.38 -9.23 10.43
C PHE A 70 4.79 -8.84 9.95
N PHE A 71 5.58 -8.14 10.78
CA PHE A 71 6.92 -7.62 10.46
C PHE A 71 7.94 -7.96 11.55
N ASN A 72 9.18 -8.27 11.14
CA ASN A 72 10.30 -8.31 12.09
C ASN A 72 10.62 -6.86 12.54
N VAL A 73 11.32 -6.73 13.68
CA VAL A 73 11.62 -5.41 14.30
C VAL A 73 12.35 -4.48 13.32
N GLN A 74 13.24 -5.02 12.50
CA GLN A 74 14.02 -4.25 11.52
C GLN A 74 13.15 -3.65 10.41
N ASP A 75 12.21 -4.43 9.87
CA ASP A 75 11.27 -3.95 8.86
C ASP A 75 10.33 -2.87 9.44
N TYR A 76 9.99 -2.94 10.74
CA TYR A 76 9.17 -1.92 11.39
C TYR A 76 9.88 -0.58 11.53
N GLU A 77 11.10 -0.56 12.05
CA GLU A 77 11.88 0.69 12.18
C GLU A 77 12.10 1.34 10.81
N ARG A 78 12.42 0.52 9.81
CA ARG A 78 12.58 0.97 8.43
C ARG A 78 11.27 1.50 7.83
N PHE A 79 10.15 0.84 8.11
CA PHE A 79 8.83 1.31 7.72
C PHE A 79 8.49 2.65 8.36
N ALA A 80 8.72 2.81 9.67
CA ALA A 80 8.45 4.05 10.38
C ALA A 80 9.22 5.23 9.75
N LEU A 81 10.52 5.04 9.48
CA LEU A 81 11.37 6.02 8.79
C LEU A 81 10.86 6.34 7.37
N LEU A 82 10.40 5.33 6.63
CA LEU A 82 9.80 5.57 5.31
C LEU A 82 8.54 6.42 5.41
N MET A 83 7.68 6.18 6.41
CA MET A 83 6.41 6.89 6.57
C MET A 83 6.53 8.33 7.07
N GLU A 84 7.71 8.78 7.52
CA GLU A 84 7.94 10.21 7.80
C GLU A 84 7.85 11.08 6.53
N ARG A 85 8.04 10.46 5.37
CA ARG A 85 8.05 11.14 4.07
C ARG A 85 6.74 10.92 3.34
N ARG A 86 6.02 12.01 3.05
CA ARG A 86 4.75 11.98 2.32
C ARG A 86 4.84 11.24 0.98
N GLU A 87 5.93 11.41 0.25
CA GLU A 87 6.16 10.72 -1.03
C GLU A 87 6.18 9.19 -0.92
N ASN A 88 6.49 8.63 0.25
CA ASN A 88 6.46 7.19 0.49
C ASN A 88 5.07 6.70 0.84
N LEU A 89 4.23 7.53 1.49
CA LEU A 89 2.82 7.23 1.71
C LEU A 89 2.09 7.15 0.37
N GLU A 90 2.28 8.14 -0.50
CA GLU A 90 1.69 8.14 -1.85
C GLU A 90 2.19 6.92 -2.65
N ALA A 91 3.48 6.59 -2.55
CA ALA A 91 4.06 5.42 -3.19
C ALA A 91 3.49 4.09 -2.68
N LEU A 92 3.17 4.00 -1.38
CA LEU A 92 2.50 2.83 -0.79
C LEU A 92 1.04 2.72 -1.26
N LEU A 93 0.33 3.85 -1.28
CA LEU A 93 -1.07 3.91 -1.71
C LEU A 93 -1.23 3.43 -3.15
N VAL A 94 -0.43 3.98 -4.07
CA VAL A 94 -0.45 3.58 -5.50
C VAL A 94 -0.16 2.09 -5.67
N ARG A 95 0.76 1.53 -4.87
CA ARG A 95 1.06 0.09 -4.89
C ARG A 95 -0.11 -0.74 -4.40
N ILE A 96 -0.78 -0.33 -3.32
CA ILE A 96 -1.96 -1.01 -2.78
C ILE A 96 -3.06 -1.06 -3.85
N GLU A 97 -3.34 0.07 -4.51
CA GLU A 97 -4.35 0.15 -5.59
C GLU A 97 -4.00 -0.77 -6.76
N ALA A 98 -2.77 -0.68 -7.28
CA ALA A 98 -2.32 -1.53 -8.38
C ALA A 98 -2.43 -3.03 -8.05
N ARG A 99 -2.04 -3.43 -6.83
CA ARG A 99 -2.15 -4.83 -6.38
C ARG A 99 -3.60 -5.28 -6.20
N ASP A 100 -4.50 -4.40 -5.75
CA ASP A 100 -5.92 -4.71 -5.61
C ASP A 100 -6.58 -4.91 -6.98
N ASP A 101 -6.26 -4.05 -7.95
CA ASP A 101 -6.73 -4.17 -9.33
C ASP A 101 -6.25 -5.47 -9.99
N GLU A 102 -4.96 -5.79 -9.84
CA GLU A 102 -4.39 -7.07 -10.30
C GLU A 102 -5.12 -8.27 -9.68
N ALA A 103 -5.40 -8.22 -8.36
CA ALA A 103 -6.09 -9.30 -7.67
C ALA A 103 -7.53 -9.47 -8.17
N ARG A 104 -8.27 -8.36 -8.35
CA ARG A 104 -9.64 -8.36 -8.88
C ARG A 104 -9.71 -8.90 -10.31
N ALA A 105 -8.77 -8.51 -11.16
CA ALA A 105 -8.68 -9.01 -12.53
C ALA A 105 -8.49 -10.54 -12.54
N ARG A 106 -7.53 -11.06 -11.75
CA ARG A 106 -7.29 -12.50 -11.61
C ARG A 106 -8.52 -13.25 -11.09
N GLU A 107 -9.22 -12.70 -10.10
CA GLU A 107 -10.45 -13.29 -9.58
C GLU A 107 -11.57 -13.31 -10.62
N ALA A 108 -11.73 -12.24 -11.41
CA ALA A 108 -12.73 -12.17 -12.46
C ALA A 108 -12.46 -13.21 -13.55
N GLU A 109 -11.21 -13.32 -14.02
CA GLU A 109 -10.80 -14.35 -14.99
C GLU A 109 -11.06 -15.76 -14.48
N GLN A 110 -10.71 -16.05 -13.23
CA GLN A 110 -10.96 -17.36 -12.63
C GLN A 110 -12.46 -17.68 -12.58
N ARG A 111 -13.29 -16.72 -12.17
CA ARG A 111 -14.75 -16.89 -12.13
C ARG A 111 -15.33 -17.16 -13.50
N GLU A 112 -14.84 -16.50 -14.55
CA GLU A 112 -15.29 -16.75 -15.93
C GLU A 112 -14.85 -18.13 -16.44
N ARG A 113 -13.62 -18.57 -16.12
CA ARG A 113 -13.17 -19.95 -16.40
C ARG A 113 -14.07 -20.98 -15.71
N ASP A 114 -14.31 -20.82 -14.41
CA ASP A 114 -15.17 -21.72 -13.64
C ASP A 114 -16.61 -21.76 -14.20
N ARG A 115 -17.14 -20.61 -14.66
CA ARG A 115 -18.46 -20.52 -15.29
C ARG A 115 -18.51 -21.24 -16.63
N ALA A 116 -17.49 -21.06 -17.48
CA ALA A 116 -17.38 -21.72 -18.77
C ALA A 116 -17.32 -23.24 -18.61
N GLU A 117 -16.48 -23.73 -17.69
CA GLU A 117 -16.37 -25.17 -17.39
C GLU A 117 -17.69 -25.76 -16.89
N ARG A 118 -18.38 -25.07 -15.97
CA ARG A 118 -19.70 -25.49 -15.48
C ARG A 118 -20.75 -25.57 -16.60
N ARG A 119 -20.73 -24.63 -17.54
CA ARG A 119 -21.63 -24.63 -18.71
C ARG A 119 -21.32 -25.77 -19.68
N ALA A 120 -20.05 -26.04 -19.95
CA ALA A 120 -19.63 -27.16 -20.80
C ALA A 120 -20.04 -28.51 -20.20
N ARG A 121 -19.83 -28.71 -18.89
CA ARG A 121 -20.27 -29.94 -18.17
C ARG A 121 -21.77 -30.16 -18.24
N LYS A 122 -22.59 -29.10 -18.09
CA LYS A 122 -24.06 -29.19 -18.23
C LYS A 122 -24.47 -29.60 -19.64
N ARG A 123 -23.92 -28.94 -20.68
CA ARG A 123 -24.20 -29.27 -22.08
C ARG A 123 -23.80 -30.69 -22.48
N GLY A 124 -22.74 -31.24 -21.89
CA GLY A 124 -22.33 -32.63 -22.11
C GLY A 124 -23.27 -33.65 -21.45
N LYS A 125 -23.89 -33.30 -20.31
CA LYS A 125 -24.83 -34.17 -19.58
C LYS A 125 -26.24 -34.18 -20.19
N GLU A 126 -26.58 -33.18 -21.00
CA GLU A 126 -27.86 -33.02 -21.69
C GLU A 126 -27.87 -33.61 -23.12
N ARG A 127 -26.74 -34.12 -23.61
CA ARG A 127 -26.68 -34.84 -24.90
C ARG A 127 -26.96 -36.33 -24.65
N PRO A 128 -28.06 -36.89 -25.18
CA PRO A 128 -28.45 -38.30 -24.99
C PRO A 128 -27.47 -39.27 -25.66
#